data_AF-A0A7L0J5I6-F1
#
_entry.id   AF-A0A7L0J5I6-F1
#
_cell.length_a   1.000
_cell.length_b   1.000
_cell.length_c   1.000
_cell.angle_alpha   90.00
_cell.angle_beta   90.00
_cell.angle_gamma   90.00
#
_symmetry.space_group_name_H-M   'P 1'
#
loop_
_entity.id
_entity.type
_entity.pdbx_description
1 polymer ?
#
loop_
_entity_poly.entity_id
_entity_poly.type
_entity_poly.pdbx_seq_one_letter_code
_entity_poly.pdbx_strand_id
1 'polypeptide(L)'
;EVRRLPQSTPDAVPERKRTTPMNPANIFQRTSSAVSGQPFRDRVIHLLALKKYKKPELLDRLQRDGIMQKDRGSLGQILQQVAKLNAKDNSFSLKEHLFKDVRKDWPGYSEVDRQVLEIVLSRKSASSQNDTSTSHLTPWGLSDTDAPSR
;
A
#
# COMPACT_ATOMS: atom_id res chain seq x y z
N GLU A 1 20.12 -79.69 11.93
CA GLU A 1 19.05 -79.66 10.91
C GLU A 1 17.75 -79.31 11.61
N VAL A 2 16.87 -78.38 11.21
CA VAL A 2 16.57 -77.83 9.89
C VAL A 2 16.10 -76.37 10.05
N ARG A 3 16.33 -75.61 8.99
CA ARG A 3 16.24 -74.17 8.78
C ARG A 3 14.83 -73.69 8.41
N ARG A 4 14.34 -72.59 9.03
CA ARG A 4 13.38 -71.64 8.41
C ARG A 4 13.54 -70.21 8.97
N LEU A 5 13.76 -69.26 8.05
CA LEU A 5 13.57 -67.79 8.15
C LEU A 5 12.38 -67.45 7.19
N PRO A 6 11.98 -66.17 7.01
CA PRO A 6 11.39 -65.18 7.92
C PRO A 6 10.01 -64.68 7.41
N GLN A 7 9.18 -64.01 8.21
CA GLN A 7 8.08 -63.20 7.68
C GLN A 7 7.97 -61.84 8.39
N SER A 8 8.20 -60.78 7.61
CA SER A 8 7.93 -59.38 7.91
C SER A 8 6.44 -59.12 8.05
N THR A 9 6.06 -58.38 9.10
CA THR A 9 5.02 -57.35 9.02
C THR A 9 5.39 -56.20 9.97
N PRO A 10 5.48 -54.95 9.49
CA PRO A 10 5.31 -53.79 10.32
C PRO A 10 3.96 -53.16 9.97
N ASP A 11 2.97 -53.16 10.86
CA ASP A 11 1.93 -52.14 10.76
C ASP A 11 1.21 -51.87 12.09
N ALA A 12 0.86 -50.60 12.25
CA ALA A 12 0.02 -49.97 13.27
C ALA A 12 0.56 -49.91 14.71
N VAL A 13 1.38 -48.89 14.97
CA VAL A 13 1.69 -48.33 16.30
C VAL A 13 0.43 -47.71 16.94
N PRO A 14 0.27 -47.77 18.29
CA PRO A 14 -0.96 -47.39 18.99
C PRO A 14 -1.14 -45.87 19.16
N GLU A 15 -2.40 -45.50 19.38
CA GLU A 15 -2.92 -44.18 19.73
C GLU A 15 -1.96 -43.27 20.52
N ARG A 16 -1.76 -42.04 20.03
CA ARG A 16 -1.44 -40.88 20.87
C ARG A 16 -2.46 -39.78 20.66
N LYS A 17 -3.37 -39.71 21.63
CA LYS A 17 -4.30 -38.60 21.86
C LYS A 17 -3.49 -37.30 22.05
N ARG A 18 -3.86 -36.20 21.38
CA ARG A 18 -3.67 -34.83 21.89
C ARG A 18 -4.50 -33.79 21.15
N THR A 19 -5.66 -33.49 21.74
CA THR A 19 -6.24 -32.16 21.97
C THR A 19 -5.49 -30.95 21.38
N THR A 20 -6.17 -30.18 20.53
CA THR A 20 -6.27 -28.72 20.76
C THR A 20 -7.61 -28.22 20.23
N PRO A 21 -8.44 -27.54 21.05
CA PRO A 21 -9.61 -26.83 20.55
C PRO A 21 -9.12 -25.67 19.68
N MET A 22 -9.76 -25.48 18.52
CA MET A 22 -9.54 -24.30 17.69
C MET A 22 -9.80 -23.07 18.55
N ASN A 23 -8.73 -22.38 18.93
CA ASN A 23 -8.80 -21.23 19.81
C ASN A 23 -9.31 -20.02 19.00
N PRO A 24 -10.53 -19.49 19.27
CA PRO A 24 -11.05 -18.32 18.57
C PRO A 24 -10.31 -17.02 18.96
N ALA A 25 -9.48 -17.01 20.01
CA ALA A 25 -8.71 -15.84 20.43
C ALA A 25 -7.62 -15.42 19.44
N ASN A 26 -7.25 -16.27 18.48
CA ASN A 26 -6.26 -15.94 17.45
C ASN A 26 -6.82 -15.15 16.26
N ILE A 27 -8.12 -14.90 16.20
CA ILE A 27 -8.72 -14.06 15.15
C ILE A 27 -8.39 -12.58 15.40
N PHE A 28 -8.28 -12.19 16.67
CA PHE A 28 -8.06 -10.79 17.06
C PHE A 28 -6.59 -10.33 16.98
N GLN A 29 -5.61 -11.25 16.91
CA GLN A 29 -4.21 -10.92 16.60
C GLN A 29 -3.91 -10.92 15.09
N ARG A 30 -4.84 -11.39 14.25
CA ARG A 30 -4.60 -11.56 12.80
C ARG A 30 -4.62 -10.24 12.02
N THR A 31 -5.30 -9.21 12.53
CA THR A 31 -5.45 -7.94 11.81
C THR A 31 -4.22 -7.04 11.95
N SER A 32 -3.60 -6.98 13.13
CA SER A 32 -2.33 -6.26 13.34
C SER A 32 -1.14 -7.00 12.70
N SER A 33 -1.15 -8.33 12.77
CA SER A 33 -0.09 -9.16 12.16
C SER A 33 -0.16 -9.23 10.63
N ALA A 34 -1.34 -9.06 10.04
CA ALA A 34 -1.48 -9.05 8.58
C ALA A 34 -0.72 -7.89 7.94
N VAL A 35 -0.71 -6.72 8.57
CA VAL A 35 0.10 -5.59 8.12
C VAL A 35 1.55 -5.79 8.56
N SER A 36 1.79 -6.28 9.79
CA SER A 36 3.16 -6.47 10.31
C SER A 36 4.00 -7.55 9.64
N GLY A 37 3.35 -8.52 9.00
CA GLY A 37 3.99 -9.54 8.18
C GLY A 37 4.33 -9.09 6.75
N GLN A 38 3.88 -7.91 6.32
CA GLN A 38 4.21 -7.39 4.99
C GLN A 38 5.60 -6.73 4.99
N PRO A 39 6.32 -6.75 3.87
CA PRO A 39 7.62 -6.09 3.77
C PRO A 39 7.46 -4.59 4.04
N PHE A 40 8.37 -4.03 4.83
CA PHE A 40 8.29 -2.63 5.26
C PHE A 40 8.18 -1.64 4.08
N ARG A 41 8.87 -1.94 2.97
CA ARG A 41 8.76 -1.20 1.71
C ARG A 41 7.33 -1.14 1.19
N ASP A 42 6.61 -2.26 1.11
CA ASP A 42 5.23 -2.28 0.63
C ASP A 42 4.34 -1.45 1.53
N ARG A 43 4.51 -1.53 2.85
CA ARG A 43 3.71 -0.76 3.81
C ARG A 43 3.82 0.75 3.54
N VAL A 44 5.04 1.23 3.29
CA VAL A 44 5.29 2.63 2.92
C VAL A 44 4.67 2.98 1.57
N ILE A 45 4.77 2.10 0.57
CA ILE A 45 4.15 2.29 -0.75
C ILE A 45 2.63 2.47 -0.61
N HIS A 46 1.97 1.58 0.13
CA HIS A 46 0.53 1.61 0.31
C HIS A 46 0.06 2.87 1.06
N LEU A 47 0.79 3.33 2.08
CA LEU A 47 0.45 4.59 2.72
C LEU A 47 0.56 5.78 1.75
N LEU A 48 1.66 5.88 1.01
CA LEU A 48 1.89 6.99 0.07
C LEU A 48 0.97 6.94 -1.16
N ALA A 49 0.39 5.77 -1.46
CA ALA A 49 -0.60 5.62 -2.53
C ALA A 49 -1.91 6.36 -2.23
N LEU A 50 -2.27 6.46 -0.95
CA LEU A 50 -3.50 7.15 -0.53
C LEU A 50 -3.35 8.67 -0.60
N LYS A 51 -2.21 9.20 -0.13
CA LYS A 51 -1.90 10.63 -0.16
C LYS A 51 -0.41 10.89 0.02
N LYS A 52 -0.01 12.13 -0.25
CA LYS A 52 1.29 12.65 0.19
C LYS A 52 1.35 12.70 1.73
N TYR A 53 2.44 12.21 2.31
CA TYR A 53 2.67 12.18 3.76
C TYR A 53 3.96 12.89 4.11
N LYS A 54 4.01 13.55 5.28
CA LYS A 54 5.27 14.05 5.84
C LYS A 54 6.00 12.95 6.60
N LYS A 55 7.32 13.05 6.74
CA LYS A 55 8.13 12.08 7.50
C LYS A 55 7.60 11.81 8.93
N PRO A 56 7.30 12.81 9.78
CA PRO A 56 6.77 12.56 11.13
C PRO A 56 5.40 11.88 11.10
N GLU A 57 4.47 12.39 10.30
CA GLU A 57 3.11 11.82 10.18
C GLU A 57 3.12 10.36 9.69
N LEU A 58 3.99 10.07 8.72
CA LEU A 58 4.16 8.71 8.22
C LEU A 58 4.70 7.80 9.32
N LEU A 59 5.66 8.28 10.08
CA LEU A 59 6.29 7.52 11.15
C LEU A 59 5.32 7.22 12.31
N ASP A 60 4.48 8.19 12.70
CA ASP A 60 3.40 7.98 13.66
C ASP A 60 2.39 6.94 13.16
N ARG A 61 2.01 6.99 11.89
CA ARG A 61 1.08 6.02 11.31
C ARG A 61 1.68 4.61 11.29
N LEU A 62 2.92 4.50 10.83
CA LEU A 62 3.67 3.25 10.80
C LEU A 62 3.81 2.65 12.21
N GLN A 63 4.06 3.48 13.23
CA GLN A 63 4.15 3.05 14.62
C GLN A 63 2.81 2.50 15.15
N ARG A 64 1.69 3.14 14.81
CA ARG A 64 0.34 2.66 15.15
C ARG A 64 0.01 1.32 14.49
N ASP A 65 0.53 1.09 13.29
CA ASP A 65 0.38 -0.17 12.55
C ASP A 65 1.35 -1.27 13.05
N GLY A 66 2.07 -1.04 14.16
CA GLY A 66 2.93 -2.02 14.81
C GLY A 66 4.30 -2.20 14.14
N ILE A 67 4.84 -1.17 13.48
CA ILE A 67 6.19 -1.24 12.92
C ILE A 67 7.25 -1.24 14.01
N MET A 68 8.22 -2.14 13.86
CA MET A 68 9.32 -2.28 14.80
C MET A 68 10.27 -1.09 14.67
N GLN A 69 10.79 -0.61 15.81
CA GLN A 69 11.76 0.49 15.89
C GLN A 69 12.98 0.28 14.96
N LYS A 70 13.38 -0.99 14.74
CA LYS A 70 14.48 -1.37 13.84
C LYS A 70 14.31 -0.86 12.40
N ASP A 71 13.07 -0.79 11.93
CA ASP A 71 12.77 -0.40 10.54
C ASP A 71 12.65 1.13 10.39
N ARG A 72 12.59 1.89 11.49
CA ARG A 72 12.57 3.35 11.43
C ARG A 72 13.83 3.94 10.83
N GLY A 73 14.98 3.29 11.04
CA GLY A 73 16.25 3.70 10.46
C GLY A 73 16.27 3.54 8.93
N SER A 74 15.63 2.50 8.40
CA SER A 74 15.55 2.25 6.97
C SER A 74 14.46 3.06 6.27
N LEU A 75 13.52 3.67 7.02
CA LEU A 75 12.44 4.49 6.45
C LEU A 75 12.95 5.60 5.54
N GLY A 76 14.03 6.29 5.94
CA GLY A 76 14.60 7.36 5.13
C GLY A 76 15.12 6.88 3.77
N GLN A 77 15.82 5.75 3.77
CA GLN A 77 16.36 5.12 2.55
C GLN A 77 15.22 4.63 1.65
N ILE A 78 14.21 3.98 2.23
CA ILE A 78 13.04 3.48 1.50
C ILE A 78 12.27 4.63 0.90
N LEU A 79 12.02 5.71 1.65
CA LEU A 79 11.34 6.90 1.13
C LEU A 79 12.06 7.50 -0.08
N GLN A 80 13.39 7.52 -0.09
CA GLN A 80 14.15 8.01 -1.23
C GLN A 80 14.00 7.11 -2.47
N GLN A 81 13.86 5.80 -2.25
CA GLN A 81 13.65 4.81 -3.31
C GLN A 81 12.21 4.78 -3.82
N VAL A 82 11.20 4.89 -2.95
CA VAL A 82 9.79 4.72 -3.32
C VAL A 82 9.02 6.03 -3.50
N ALA A 83 9.53 7.13 -2.95
CA ALA A 83 8.84 8.41 -2.95
C ALA A 83 9.69 9.51 -3.60
N LYS A 84 9.02 10.57 -4.03
CA LYS A 84 9.61 11.86 -4.39
C LYS A 84 9.44 12.79 -3.18
N LEU A 85 10.55 13.32 -2.67
CA LEU A 85 10.53 14.35 -1.64
C LEU A 85 10.21 15.71 -2.30
N ASN A 86 9.17 16.37 -1.82
CA ASN A 86 8.87 17.74 -2.17
C ASN A 86 9.59 18.66 -1.18
N ALA A 87 10.62 19.36 -1.65
CA ALA A 87 11.41 20.26 -0.81
C ALA A 87 10.62 21.49 -0.33
N LYS A 88 9.50 21.84 -0.97
CA LYS A 88 8.68 23.01 -0.58
C LYS A 88 7.94 22.79 0.74
N ASP A 89 7.34 21.61 0.90
CA ASP A 89 6.48 21.27 2.05
C ASP A 89 6.97 20.05 2.85
N ASN A 90 8.14 19.51 2.52
CA ASN A 90 8.73 18.30 3.11
C ASN A 90 7.78 17.09 3.08
N SER A 91 6.96 17.01 2.04
CA SER A 91 6.04 15.90 1.82
C SER A 91 6.66 14.85 0.88
N PHE A 92 6.35 13.60 1.14
CA PHE A 92 6.75 12.46 0.32
C PHE A 92 5.54 12.05 -0.52
N SER A 93 5.76 11.90 -1.82
CA SER A 93 4.75 11.51 -2.81
C SER A 93 5.16 10.19 -3.44
N LEU A 94 4.26 9.22 -3.61
CA LEU A 94 4.62 7.94 -4.24
C LEU A 94 5.10 8.15 -5.69
N LYS A 95 6.15 7.44 -6.10
CA LYS A 95 6.60 7.44 -7.50
C LYS A 95 5.56 6.74 -8.38
N GLU A 96 5.31 7.27 -9.58
CA GLU A 96 4.26 6.78 -10.47
C GLU A 96 4.40 5.29 -10.83
N HIS A 97 5.63 4.85 -11.09
CA HIS A 97 5.90 3.45 -11.43
C HIS A 97 5.61 2.45 -10.30
N LEU A 98 5.41 2.91 -9.06
CA LEU A 98 5.07 2.05 -7.93
C LEU A 98 3.57 1.97 -7.66
N PHE A 99 2.74 2.79 -8.33
CA PHE A 99 1.29 2.63 -8.23
C PHE A 99 0.83 1.27 -8.75
N LYS A 100 1.59 0.63 -9.65
CA LYS A 100 1.36 -0.75 -10.10
C LYS A 100 1.58 -1.81 -9.01
N ASP A 101 2.38 -1.49 -7.99
CA ASP A 101 2.66 -2.39 -6.86
C ASP A 101 1.64 -2.22 -5.72
N VAL A 102 0.69 -1.28 -5.86
CA VAL A 102 -0.33 -1.02 -4.84
C VAL A 102 -1.48 -2.02 -4.99
N ARG A 103 -1.84 -2.67 -3.87
CA ARG A 103 -2.89 -3.68 -3.79
C ARG A 103 -4.17 -3.11 -3.17
N LYS A 104 -5.33 -3.35 -3.81
CA LYS A 104 -6.65 -2.89 -3.32
C LYS A 104 -7.15 -3.68 -2.11
N ASP A 105 -6.72 -4.93 -1.99
CA ASP A 105 -7.01 -5.88 -0.90
C ASP A 105 -6.05 -5.74 0.29
N TRP A 106 -5.31 -4.62 0.37
CA TRP A 106 -4.35 -4.40 1.45
C TRP A 106 -5.05 -4.38 2.83
N PRO A 107 -4.56 -5.17 3.81
CA PRO A 107 -5.21 -5.31 5.12
C PRO A 107 -5.23 -4.01 5.94
N GLY A 108 -4.38 -3.04 5.62
CA GLY A 108 -4.35 -1.72 6.26
C GLY A 108 -5.30 -0.69 5.66
N TYR A 109 -6.04 -1.02 4.59
CA TYR A 109 -7.00 -0.10 3.98
C TYR A 109 -8.40 -0.28 4.56
N SER A 110 -8.93 0.80 5.11
CA SER A 110 -10.36 0.94 5.37
C SER A 110 -11.12 1.11 4.06
N GLU A 111 -12.44 0.94 4.10
CA GLU A 111 -13.32 1.19 2.94
C GLU A 111 -13.11 2.60 2.36
N VAL A 112 -12.93 3.59 3.24
CA VAL A 112 -12.63 4.98 2.87
C VAL A 112 -11.29 5.07 2.15
N ASP A 113 -10.26 4.37 2.63
CA ASP A 113 -8.94 4.36 1.99
C ASP A 113 -9.01 3.74 0.58
N ARG A 114 -9.85 2.72 0.38
CA ARG A 114 -10.03 2.10 -0.95
C ARG A 114 -10.66 3.07 -1.95
N GLN A 115 -11.67 3.83 -1.52
CA GLN A 115 -12.27 4.89 -2.35
C GLN A 115 -11.25 5.98 -2.68
N VAL A 116 -10.45 6.41 -1.69
CA VAL A 116 -9.37 7.39 -1.91
C VAL A 116 -8.38 6.86 -2.94
N LEU A 117 -7.95 5.60 -2.81
CA LEU A 117 -7.03 4.98 -3.75
C LEU A 117 -7.59 4.95 -5.17
N GLU A 118 -8.86 4.61 -5.35
CA GLU A 118 -9.52 4.61 -6.65
C GLU A 118 -9.55 6.00 -7.29
N ILE A 119 -9.85 7.04 -6.51
CA ILE A 119 -9.82 8.43 -6.98
C ILE A 119 -8.38 8.84 -7.34
N VAL A 120 -7.39 8.46 -6.54
CA VAL A 120 -5.98 8.78 -6.80
C VAL A 120 -5.49 8.09 -8.07
N LEU A 121 -5.80 6.79 -8.25
CA LEU A 121 -5.43 6.03 -9.44
C LEU A 121 -6.07 6.63 -10.70
N SER A 122 -7.34 7.02 -10.62
CA SER A 122 -8.07 7.66 -11.73
C SER A 122 -7.53 9.04 -12.09
N ARG A 123 -7.10 9.84 -11.11
CA ARG A 123 -6.42 11.13 -11.36
C ARG A 123 -5.00 10.95 -11.86
N LYS A 124 -4.30 9.91 -11.40
CA LYS A 124 -2.93 9.60 -11.80
C LYS A 124 -2.83 9.20 -13.26
N SER A 125 -3.79 8.44 -13.79
CA SER A 125 -3.87 8.12 -15.22
C SER A 125 -4.14 9.36 -16.09
N ALA A 126 -4.93 10.32 -15.60
CA ALA A 126 -5.21 11.58 -16.31
C ALA A 126 -4.05 12.59 -16.26
N SER A 127 -3.26 12.60 -15.19
CA SER A 127 -2.15 13.55 -15.00
C SER A 127 -0.96 13.30 -15.92
N SER A 128 -0.92 12.18 -16.66
CA SER A 128 0.10 11.95 -17.70
C SER A 128 -0.14 12.79 -18.97
N GLN A 129 -1.18 13.65 -18.98
CA GLN A 129 -1.47 14.63 -20.03
C GLN A 129 -1.60 16.06 -19.45
N ASN A 130 -0.58 16.57 -18.76
CA ASN A 130 -0.48 18.02 -18.55
C ASN A 130 0.96 18.45 -18.29
N ASP A 131 1.74 18.42 -19.36
CA ASP A 131 2.77 19.43 -19.60
C ASP A 131 2.44 20.00 -20.99
N THR A 132 1.63 21.06 -21.06
CA THR A 132 1.76 22.16 -22.04
C THR A 132 0.76 23.26 -21.71
N SER A 133 1.33 24.38 -21.28
CA SER A 133 0.84 25.76 -21.42
C SER A 133 -0.31 26.23 -20.53
N THR A 134 0.12 26.72 -19.37
CA THR A 134 -0.19 28.10 -18.95
C THR A 134 -0.03 29.08 -20.11
N SER A 135 -1.12 29.70 -20.53
CA SER A 135 -1.32 31.01 -21.18
C SER A 135 -2.81 31.00 -21.54
N HIS A 136 -3.70 31.91 -21.18
CA HIS A 136 -3.58 33.36 -21.12
C HIS A 136 -4.84 33.92 -20.42
N LEU A 137 -4.60 34.69 -19.35
CA LEU A 137 -5.21 35.97 -18.95
C LEU A 137 -6.64 36.36 -19.43
N THR A 138 -7.52 36.52 -18.42
CA THR A 138 -8.43 37.65 -18.10
C THR A 138 -9.45 38.26 -19.11
N PRO A 139 -10.54 38.85 -18.58
CA PRO A 139 -11.74 39.30 -19.30
C PRO A 139 -11.77 40.81 -19.64
N TRP A 140 -12.25 41.18 -20.83
CA TRP A 140 -12.81 42.49 -21.27
C TRP A 140 -13.17 42.29 -22.76
N GLY A 141 -14.39 42.52 -23.29
CA GLY A 141 -15.09 43.79 -23.47
C GLY A 141 -14.78 44.40 -24.86
N LEU A 142 -15.83 44.81 -25.61
CA LEU A 142 -15.81 45.50 -26.92
C LEU A 142 -15.29 44.65 -28.10
N SER A 143 -15.84 44.65 -29.33
CA SER A 143 -16.38 45.70 -30.20
C SER A 143 -17.23 45.01 -31.30
N ASP A 144 -18.44 45.46 -31.63
CA ASP A 144 -18.79 46.49 -32.63
C ASP A 144 -18.66 46.04 -34.11
N THR A 145 -19.52 46.61 -34.97
CA THR A 145 -19.79 46.37 -36.41
C THR A 145 -20.68 45.14 -36.73
N ASP A 146 -21.76 45.23 -37.51
CA ASP A 146 -21.93 45.93 -38.77
C ASP A 146 -23.41 46.18 -39.13
N ALA A 147 -23.69 47.31 -39.77
CA ALA A 147 -24.96 47.69 -40.36
C ALA A 147 -24.88 47.56 -41.89
N PRO A 148 -26.00 47.31 -42.60
CA PRO A 148 -26.09 47.79 -43.98
C PRO A 148 -27.28 48.72 -44.17
N SER A 149 -26.98 49.95 -44.60
CA SER A 149 -27.92 50.80 -45.32
C SER A 149 -27.87 50.44 -46.80
N ARG A 150 -29.02 50.06 -47.39
CA ARG A 150 -29.53 50.63 -48.65
C ARG A 150 -30.97 50.20 -48.90
#